data_AF-A0A165Z9Q3-F1
#
_entry.id   AF-A0A165Z9Q3-F1
#
_cell.length_a   1.000
_cell.length_b   1.000
_cell.length_c   1.000
_cell.angle_alpha   90.00
_cell.angle_beta   90.00
_cell.angle_gamma   90.00
#
_symmetry.space_group_name_H-M   'P 1'
#
loop_
_entity.id
_entity.type
_entity.pdbx_description
1 polymer ?
#
loop_
_entity_poly.entity_id
_entity_poly.type
_entity_poly.pdbx_seq_one_letter_code
_entity_poly.pdbx_strand_id
1 'polypeptide(L)'
;MSVDDLAPAIRRILTDPATDWNAVSVKEVRTRLTSGDEPVTTPDFLLANKQAVFDLVCKIFDEIDAERKATANQAVIEPVSDATKALSDLTLLDK
;
A
#
# COMPACT_ATOMS: atom_id res chain seq x y z
N MET A 1 -3.67 -5.84 24.81
CA MET A 1 -3.31 -5.53 23.41
C MET A 1 -2.39 -4.34 23.41
N SER A 2 -1.38 -4.34 22.54
CA SER A 2 -0.52 -3.21 22.22
C SER A 2 -1.15 -2.36 21.12
N VAL A 3 -0.63 -1.15 20.88
CA VAL A 3 -1.05 -0.33 19.73
C VAL A 3 -0.64 -1.00 18.42
N ASP A 4 0.52 -1.65 18.39
CA ASP A 4 1.04 -2.35 17.20
C ASP A 4 0.14 -3.50 16.75
N ASP A 5 -0.62 -4.10 17.67
CA ASP A 5 -1.61 -5.15 17.36
C ASP A 5 -2.71 -4.67 16.42
N LEU A 6 -2.91 -3.34 16.28
CA LEU A 6 -3.90 -2.76 15.37
C LEU A 6 -3.42 -2.72 13.91
N ALA A 7 -2.12 -2.92 13.65
CA ALA A 7 -1.54 -2.74 12.32
C ALA A 7 -2.21 -3.60 11.23
N PRO A 8 -2.50 -4.91 11.43
CA PRO A 8 -3.17 -5.72 10.43
C PRO A 8 -4.58 -5.21 10.10
N ALA A 9 -5.32 -4.73 11.11
CA ALA A 9 -6.67 -4.21 10.94
C ALA A 9 -6.67 -2.86 10.20
N ILE A 10 -5.76 -1.96 10.57
CA ILE A 10 -5.56 -0.67 9.87
C ILE A 10 -5.19 -0.92 8.41
N ARG A 11 -4.26 -1.84 8.15
CA ARG A 11 -3.86 -2.21 6.78
C ARG A 11 -5.05 -2.71 5.98
N ARG A 12 -5.85 -3.64 6.55
CA ARG A 12 -7.06 -4.15 5.90
C ARG A 12 -8.03 -3.03 5.53
N ILE A 13 -8.30 -2.09 6.45
CA ILE A 13 -9.17 -0.93 6.20
C ILE A 13 -8.63 -0.09 5.03
N LEU A 14 -7.33 0.21 5.02
CA LEU A 14 -6.71 1.07 4.00
C LEU A 14 -6.55 0.36 2.64
N THR A 15 -6.40 -0.97 2.61
CA THR A 15 -6.35 -1.74 1.36
C THR A 15 -7.72 -2.13 0.82
N ASP A 16 -8.79 -1.89 1.57
CA ASP A 16 -10.15 -2.19 1.14
C ASP A 16 -10.51 -1.39 -0.13
N PRO A 17 -11.03 -2.04 -1.20
CA PRO A 17 -11.40 -1.36 -2.43
C PRO A 17 -12.53 -0.33 -2.24
N ALA A 18 -13.33 -0.44 -1.18
CA ALA A 18 -14.36 0.54 -0.83
C ALA A 18 -13.81 1.75 -0.06
N THR A 19 -12.54 1.73 0.36
CA THR A 19 -11.91 2.87 1.04
C THR A 19 -11.44 3.90 0.01
N ASP A 20 -12.07 5.07 0.04
CA ASP A 20 -11.61 6.22 -0.75
C ASP A 20 -10.39 6.87 -0.10
N TRP A 21 -9.24 6.74 -0.76
CA TRP A 21 -7.96 7.27 -0.32
C TRP A 21 -7.89 8.80 -0.29
N ASN A 22 -8.75 9.49 -1.05
CA ASN A 22 -8.78 10.95 -1.05
C ASN A 22 -9.63 11.52 0.10
N ALA A 23 -10.49 10.69 0.70
CA ALA A 23 -11.42 11.08 1.75
C ALA A 23 -11.17 10.37 3.10
N VAL A 24 -10.40 9.28 3.11
CA VAL A 24 -10.10 8.52 4.33
C VAL A 24 -9.35 9.39 5.33
N SER A 25 -9.81 9.36 6.58
CA SER A 25 -9.19 10.11 7.69
C SER A 25 -8.87 9.16 8.84
N VAL A 26 -7.95 9.56 9.72
CA VAL A 26 -7.66 8.80 10.94
C VAL A 26 -8.91 8.61 11.80
N LYS A 27 -9.84 9.57 11.78
CA LYS A 27 -11.12 9.46 12.48
C LYS A 27 -11.97 8.32 11.91
N GLU A 28 -12.06 8.22 10.59
CA GLU A 28 -12.79 7.14 9.92
C GLU A 28 -12.17 5.77 10.22
N VAL A 29 -10.85 5.66 10.14
CA VAL A 29 -10.13 4.42 10.50
C VAL A 29 -10.43 4.01 11.94
N ARG A 30 -10.37 4.96 12.88
CA ARG A 30 -10.73 4.72 14.29
C ARG A 30 -12.15 4.23 14.47
N THR A 31 -13.11 4.86 13.80
CA THR A 31 -14.52 4.44 13.83
C THR A 31 -14.66 3.01 13.35
N ARG A 32 -14.00 2.65 12.24
CA ARG A 32 -14.06 1.28 11.70
C ARG A 32 -13.39 0.25 12.61
N LEU A 33 -12.36 0.61 13.36
CA LEU A 33 -11.71 -0.26 14.35
C LEU A 33 -12.62 -0.61 15.55
N THR A 34 -13.59 0.25 15.89
CA THR A 34 -14.49 0.06 17.05
C THR A 34 -15.93 -0.28 16.69
N SER A 35 -16.36 0.06 15.49
CA SER A 35 -17.78 0.04 15.08
C SER A 35 -18.06 -0.86 13.87
N GLY A 36 -17.07 -1.61 13.39
CA GLY A 36 -17.26 -2.63 12.36
C GLY A 36 -17.92 -3.90 12.90
N ASP A 37 -18.20 -4.85 12.00
CA ASP A 37 -18.81 -6.15 12.34
C ASP A 37 -17.97 -6.97 13.33
N GLU A 38 -16.65 -6.77 13.30
CA GLU A 38 -15.70 -7.38 14.23
C GLU A 38 -14.80 -6.29 14.84
N PRO A 39 -15.21 -5.67 15.96
CA PRO A 39 -14.44 -4.62 16.59
C PRO A 39 -13.12 -5.18 17.13
N VAL A 40 -12.01 -4.58 16.70
CA VAL A 40 -10.65 -5.03 17.03
C VAL A 40 -10.16 -4.41 18.35
N THR A 41 -10.77 -3.28 18.73
CA THR A 41 -10.42 -2.53 19.94
C THR A 41 -11.63 -1.80 20.51
N THR A 42 -11.48 -1.27 21.72
CA THR A 42 -12.48 -0.44 22.38
C THR A 42 -12.23 1.06 22.15
N PRO A 43 -13.27 1.91 22.25
CA PRO A 43 -13.11 3.36 22.25
C PRO A 43 -12.17 3.86 23.35
N ASP A 44 -12.24 3.27 24.55
CA ASP A 44 -11.40 3.64 25.69
C ASP A 44 -9.91 3.43 25.40
N PHE A 45 -9.57 2.31 24.75
CA PHE A 45 -8.19 2.05 24.33
C PHE A 45 -7.69 3.08 23.31
N LEU A 46 -8.52 3.46 22.33
CA LEU A 46 -8.17 4.48 21.35
C LEU A 46 -8.01 5.87 21.99
N LEU A 47 -8.81 6.18 23.00
CA LEU A 47 -8.73 7.43 23.76
C LEU A 47 -7.46 7.49 24.62
N ALA A 48 -7.07 6.37 25.24
CA ALA A 48 -5.84 6.27 26.03
C ALA A 48 -4.58 6.36 25.17
N ASN A 49 -4.63 5.88 23.92
CA ASN A 49 -3.48 5.79 23.02
C ASN A 49 -3.58 6.73 21.81
N LYS A 50 -4.16 7.94 22.00
CA LYS A 50 -4.52 8.83 20.89
C LYS A 50 -3.36 9.14 19.94
N GLN A 51 -2.19 9.47 20.47
CA GLN A 51 -1.05 9.85 19.61
C GLN A 51 -0.46 8.61 18.94
N ALA A 52 -0.19 7.55 19.70
CA ALA A 52 0.41 6.32 19.18
C ALA A 52 -0.44 5.68 18.06
N VAL A 53 -1.77 5.66 18.20
CA VAL A 53 -2.66 5.16 17.14
C VAL A 53 -2.63 6.07 15.91
N PHE A 54 -2.57 7.39 16.09
CA PHE A 54 -2.46 8.32 14.96
C PHE A 54 -1.16 8.07 14.20
N ASP A 55 -0.04 7.98 14.91
CA ASP A 55 1.28 7.75 14.33
C ASP A 55 1.31 6.41 13.57
N LEU A 56 0.70 5.36 14.14
CA LEU A 56 0.59 4.06 13.48
C LEU A 56 -0.25 4.11 12.20
N VAL A 57 -1.38 4.83 12.20
CA VAL A 57 -2.21 4.99 11.00
C VAL A 57 -1.45 5.75 9.91
N CYS A 58 -0.76 6.83 10.25
CA CYS A 58 0.08 7.57 9.30
C CYS A 58 1.18 6.70 8.71
N LYS A 59 1.90 5.95 9.56
CA LYS A 59 2.95 5.03 9.13
C LYS A 59 2.44 4.01 8.11
N ILE A 60 1.33 3.34 8.40
CA ILE A 60 0.78 2.30 7.51
C ILE A 60 0.23 2.93 6.21
N PHE A 61 -0.35 4.13 6.31
CA PHE A 61 -0.79 4.87 5.13
C PHE A 61 0.38 5.15 4.18
N ASP A 62 1.50 5.67 4.71
CA ASP A 62 2.70 5.97 3.94
C ASP A 62 3.33 4.70 3.34
N GLU A 63 3.35 3.59 4.09
CA GLU A 63 3.81 2.29 3.59
C GLU A 63 2.99 1.82 2.39
N ILE A 64 1.64 1.86 2.49
CA ILE A 64 0.77 1.43 1.38
C ILE A 64 0.83 2.42 0.21
N ASP A 65 0.96 3.73 0.45
CA ASP A 65 1.15 4.74 -0.61
C ASP A 65 2.44 4.45 -1.41
N ALA A 66 3.53 4.15 -0.70
CA ALA A 66 4.80 3.77 -1.32
C ALA A 66 4.68 2.47 -2.13
N GLU A 67 4.01 1.44 -1.60
CA GLU A 67 3.76 0.17 -2.31
C GLU A 67 2.95 0.38 -3.61
N ARG A 68 1.91 1.22 -3.56
CA ARG A 68 1.08 1.54 -4.73
C ARG A 68 1.87 2.28 -5.79
N LYS A 69 2.71 3.24 -5.39
CA LYS A 69 3.59 3.99 -6.29
C LYS A 69 4.68 3.09 -6.91
N ALA A 70 5.24 2.16 -6.13
CA ALA A 70 6.21 1.19 -6.62
C ALA A 70 5.60 0.25 -7.67
N THR A 71 4.38 -0.21 -7.43
CA THR A 71 3.64 -1.09 -8.36
C THR A 71 3.26 -0.35 -9.64
N ALA A 72 2.84 0.92 -9.55
CA ALA A 72 2.56 1.76 -10.71
C ALA A 72 3.81 1.98 -11.59
N ASN A 73 4.99 2.12 -10.99
CA ASN A 73 6.25 2.27 -11.73
C ASN A 73 6.75 0.96 -12.36
N GLN A 74 6.35 -0.21 -11.86
CA GLN A 74 6.73 -1.51 -12.46
C GLN A 74 5.87 -1.89 -13.68
N ALA A 75 4.70 -1.28 -13.88
CA ALA A 75 3.85 -1.54 -15.04
C ALA A 75 4.36 -0.91 -16.36
N VAL A 76 5.47 -0.15 -16.33
CA VAL A 76 6.04 0.54 -17.52
C VAL A 76 7.17 -0.27 -18.18
N ILE A 77 7.53 -1.44 -17.66
CA ILE A 77 8.54 -2.31 -18.29
C ILE A 77 7.83 -3.42 -19.09
N GLU A 78 7.27 -3.07 -20.25
CA GLU A 78 7.14 -4.06 -21.32
C GLU A 78 8.55 -4.43 -21.79
N PRO A 79 8.98 -5.71 -21.72
CA PRO A 79 10.11 -6.13 -22.52
C PRO A 79 9.60 -6.22 -23.96
N VAL A 80 9.82 -5.18 -24.77
CA VAL A 80 9.80 -5.34 -26.23
C VAL A 80 10.95 -6.28 -26.60
N SER A 81 10.59 -7.56 -26.55
CA SER A 81 11.35 -8.71 -26.99
C SER A 81 11.35 -8.74 -28.52
N ASP A 82 12.07 -7.83 -29.18
CA ASP A 82 12.49 -8.04 -30.59
C ASP A 82 13.61 -7.10 -31.04
N ALA A 83 14.84 -7.31 -30.56
CA ALA A 83 16.02 -6.58 -31.05
C ALA A 83 17.28 -7.46 -31.23
N THR A 84 17.13 -8.78 -31.31
CA THR A 84 18.27 -9.71 -31.40
C THR A 84 18.39 -10.46 -32.73
N LYS A 85 17.72 -10.03 -33.80
CA LYS A 85 17.73 -10.77 -35.08
C LYS A 85 18.09 -9.98 -36.35
N ALA A 86 19.00 -8.99 -36.27
CA ALA A 86 19.43 -8.28 -37.49
C ALA A 86 20.85 -7.67 -37.48
N LEU A 87 21.85 -8.30 -36.85
CA LEU A 87 23.25 -7.80 -36.96
C LEU A 87 24.31 -8.88 -37.27
N SER A 88 23.92 -10.12 -37.57
CA SER A 88 24.87 -11.19 -37.91
C SER A 88 25.29 -11.23 -39.39
N ASP A 89 24.74 -10.38 -40.26
CA ASP A 89 24.77 -10.61 -41.72
C ASP A 89 25.59 -9.58 -42.53
N LEU A 90 26.65 -9.01 -41.94
CA LEU A 90 27.56 -8.07 -42.66
C LEU A 90 29.04 -8.45 -42.62
N THR A 91 29.39 -9.71 -42.29
CA THR A 91 30.76 -10.22 -42.42
C THR A 91 30.88 -11.23 -43.55
N LEU A 92 30.61 -10.81 -44.79
CA LEU A 92 31.07 -11.57 -45.95
C LEU A 92 31.16 -10.70 -47.21
N LEU A 93 32.28 -9.99 -47.40
CA LEU A 93 32.89 -9.82 -48.72
C LEU A 93 34.33 -9.28 -48.58
N ASP A 94 35.26 -10.18 -48.24
CA ASP A 94 36.67 -10.02 -48.61
C ASP A 94 36.77 -10.11 -50.15
N LYS A 95 37.22 -9.02 -50.77
CA LYS A 95 37.99 -9.02 -52.02
C LYS A 95 39.03 -7.91 -51.98
#